data_AF-A0A3D3XXB0-F1
#
_entry.id   AF-A0A3D3XXB0-F1
#
_cell.length_a   1.000
_cell.length_b   1.000
_cell.length_c   1.000
_cell.angle_alpha   90.00
_cell.angle_beta   90.00
_cell.angle_gamma   90.00
#
_symmetry.space_group_name_H-M   'P 1'
#
loop_
_entity.id
_entity.type
_entity.pdbx_description
1 polymer ?
#
loop_
_entity_poly.entity_id
_entity_poly.type
_entity_poly.pdbx_seq_one_letter_code
_entity_poly.pdbx_strand_id
1 'polypeptide(L)'
;MSQPNVLFVITDQQRADHAGFMGNRVVRTPNLDRIATSGTVFENAWVSNPVCMPNRSSIMTSRMPTAHGVIFNDRSLDWGSNTFVRQFRGENYRTGLIGKSHLQHGSSRNSMNPYRGSGAVKPTHPEGWDEIENFERFLEEAPEDPDDYYGFDHIELAMDHGARVSGHHLRWALDKGARREDLTSDYRSDAPGSRRSSEWWQIYRPPYAAEFHSTSFVAERTVAFIDQAQAE
;
A
#
# COMPACT_ATOMS: atom_id res chain seq x y z
N MET A 1 27.15 -15.30 -10.36
CA MET A 1 26.29 -14.31 -11.04
C MET A 1 26.06 -13.17 -10.05
N SER A 2 26.08 -11.91 -10.49
CA SER A 2 25.73 -10.78 -9.63
C SER A 2 24.25 -10.87 -9.24
N GLN A 3 23.95 -10.63 -7.96
CA GLN A 3 22.59 -10.59 -7.43
C GLN A 3 21.87 -9.34 -7.97
N PRO A 4 20.78 -9.48 -8.77
CA PRO A 4 20.13 -8.34 -9.40
C PRO A 4 19.21 -7.60 -8.43
N ASN A 5 19.13 -6.27 -8.53
CA ASN A 5 18.10 -5.51 -7.83
C ASN A 5 16.71 -5.82 -8.40
N VAL A 6 15.70 -5.91 -7.54
CA VAL A 6 14.30 -6.15 -7.92
C VAL A 6 13.44 -4.99 -7.45
N LEU A 7 12.77 -4.31 -8.38
CA LEU A 7 11.79 -3.27 -8.10
C LEU A 7 10.39 -3.79 -8.45
N PHE A 8 9.53 -3.90 -7.44
CA PHE A 8 8.14 -4.34 -7.61
C PHE A 8 7.18 -3.16 -7.44
N VAL A 9 6.52 -2.76 -8.53
CA VAL A 9 5.59 -1.62 -8.54
C VAL A 9 4.15 -2.13 -8.61
N ILE A 10 3.32 -1.69 -7.66
CA ILE A 10 1.89 -2.01 -7.62
C ILE A 10 1.06 -0.72 -7.62
N THR A 11 -0.01 -0.72 -8.41
CA THR A 11 -1.06 0.29 -8.39
C THR A 11 -2.35 -0.31 -7.84
N ASP A 12 -3.05 0.42 -6.98
CA ASP A 12 -4.31 -0.05 -6.40
C ASP A 12 -5.50 0.27 -7.31
N GLN A 13 -6.40 -0.69 -7.50
CA GLN A 13 -7.63 -0.57 -8.27
C GLN A 13 -7.47 -0.06 -9.73
N GLN A 14 -6.29 -0.24 -10.33
CA GLN A 14 -6.07 0.09 -11.74
C GLN A 14 -6.77 -0.93 -12.64
N ARG A 15 -7.62 -0.44 -13.55
CA ARG A 15 -8.17 -1.28 -14.62
C ARG A 15 -7.09 -1.60 -15.65
N ALA A 16 -7.09 -2.83 -16.15
CA ALA A 16 -6.14 -3.27 -17.18
C ALA A 16 -6.24 -2.40 -18.45
N ASP A 17 -7.44 -1.96 -18.83
CA ASP A 17 -7.68 -1.11 -20.00
C ASP A 17 -7.40 0.39 -19.77
N HIS A 18 -6.87 0.78 -18.61
CA HIS A 18 -6.48 2.16 -18.28
C HIS A 18 -4.98 2.41 -18.48
N ALA A 19 -4.39 1.82 -19.51
CA ALA A 19 -3.01 2.07 -19.91
C ALA A 19 -2.86 2.15 -21.44
N GLY A 20 -1.92 2.97 -21.90
CA GLY A 20 -1.63 3.19 -23.32
C GLY A 20 -1.19 1.91 -24.03
N PHE A 21 -0.27 1.15 -23.42
CA PHE A 21 0.19 -0.16 -23.92
C PHE A 21 -0.93 -1.22 -23.98
N MET A 22 -2.06 -1.01 -23.28
CA MET A 22 -3.26 -1.85 -23.35
C MET A 22 -4.31 -1.28 -24.33
N GLY A 23 -3.94 -0.31 -25.17
CA GLY A 23 -4.78 0.24 -26.23
C GLY A 23 -5.60 1.47 -25.85
N ASN A 24 -5.46 2.01 -24.64
CA ASN A 24 -6.19 3.21 -24.22
C ASN A 24 -5.66 4.45 -24.94
N ARG A 25 -6.55 5.19 -25.64
CA ARG A 25 -6.20 6.41 -26.40
C ARG A 25 -6.44 7.71 -25.63
N VAL A 26 -7.14 7.63 -24.49
CA VAL A 26 -7.52 8.79 -23.67
C VAL A 26 -6.51 8.98 -22.54
N VAL A 27 -6.24 7.90 -21.78
CA VAL A 27 -5.28 7.90 -20.68
C VAL A 27 -3.88 7.72 -21.26
N ARG A 28 -3.02 8.72 -21.08
CA ARG A 28 -1.64 8.70 -21.57
C ARG A 28 -0.70 8.21 -20.47
N THR A 29 -0.01 7.09 -20.71
CA THR A 29 0.91 6.46 -19.74
C THR A 29 2.32 6.25 -20.30
N PRO A 30 2.98 7.29 -20.83
CA PRO A 30 4.22 7.13 -21.61
C PRO A 30 5.34 6.39 -20.85
N ASN A 31 5.42 6.54 -19.52
CA ASN A 31 6.40 5.82 -18.70
C ASN A 31 6.09 4.31 -18.60
N LEU A 32 4.83 3.92 -18.45
CA LEU A 32 4.43 2.51 -18.43
C LEU A 32 4.56 1.91 -19.83
N ASP A 33 4.21 2.67 -20.87
CA ASP A 33 4.32 2.23 -22.27
C ASP A 33 5.78 1.95 -22.64
N ARG A 34 6.71 2.77 -22.14
CA ARG A 34 8.16 2.54 -22.30
C ARG A 34 8.60 1.26 -21.60
N ILE A 35 8.16 1.00 -20.37
CA ILE A 35 8.47 -0.23 -19.64
C ILE A 35 7.96 -1.45 -20.42
N ALA A 36 6.70 -1.40 -20.89
CA ALA A 36 6.07 -2.45 -21.67
C ALA A 36 6.84 -2.74 -22.98
N THR A 37 7.33 -1.71 -23.66
CA THR A 37 8.10 -1.86 -24.91
C THR A 37 9.45 -2.53 -24.69
N SER A 38 10.08 -2.32 -23.53
CA SER A 38 11.37 -2.92 -23.17
C SER A 38 11.27 -4.24 -22.40
N GLY A 39 10.06 -4.71 -22.11
CA GLY A 39 9.80 -5.85 -21.23
C GLY A 39 8.80 -6.83 -21.81
N THR A 40 8.17 -7.59 -20.92
CA THR A 40 7.13 -8.58 -21.28
C THR A 40 5.79 -8.14 -20.70
N VAL A 41 4.76 -8.08 -21.55
CA VAL A 41 3.38 -7.81 -21.14
C VAL A 41 2.63 -9.14 -21.03
N PHE A 42 2.02 -9.38 -19.87
CA PHE A 42 1.11 -10.50 -19.66
C PHE A 42 -0.32 -10.03 -19.90
N GLU A 43 -0.87 -10.30 -21.08
CA GLU A 43 -2.23 -9.87 -21.46
C GLU A 43 -3.34 -10.60 -20.68
N ASN A 44 -3.01 -11.78 -20.13
CA ASN A 44 -3.93 -12.63 -19.38
C ASN A 44 -3.42 -12.86 -17.95
N ALA A 45 -3.27 -11.79 -17.18
CA ALA A 45 -2.89 -11.83 -15.77
C ALA A 45 -4.11 -11.54 -14.87
N TRP A 46 -4.43 -12.47 -13.96
CA TRP A 46 -5.61 -12.38 -13.10
C TRP A 46 -5.21 -12.33 -11.62
N VAL A 47 -5.93 -11.53 -10.85
CA VAL A 47 -5.81 -11.46 -9.39
C VAL A 47 -6.37 -12.72 -8.74
N SER A 48 -5.81 -13.14 -7.61
CA SER A 48 -6.34 -14.27 -6.83
C SER A 48 -7.63 -13.92 -6.07
N ASN A 49 -7.87 -12.63 -5.84
CA ASN A 49 -9.07 -12.10 -5.20
C ASN A 49 -9.28 -10.64 -5.67
N PRO A 50 -10.52 -10.19 -5.98
CA PRO A 50 -10.77 -8.80 -6.39
C PRO A 50 -10.78 -7.79 -5.22
N VAL A 51 -10.39 -8.20 -4.00
CA VAL A 51 -10.34 -7.36 -2.80
C VAL A 51 -8.89 -7.11 -2.38
N CYS A 52 -8.61 -5.89 -1.91
CA CYS A 52 -7.28 -5.35 -1.60
C CYS A 52 -6.40 -6.30 -0.77
N MET A 53 -6.72 -6.49 0.52
CA MET A 53 -5.87 -7.22 1.46
C MET A 53 -5.71 -8.71 1.11
N PRO A 54 -6.77 -9.45 0.71
CA PRO A 54 -6.63 -10.81 0.21
C PRO A 54 -5.69 -10.94 -0.99
N ASN A 55 -5.81 -10.06 -1.99
CA ASN A 55 -4.96 -10.13 -3.18
C ASN A 55 -3.50 -9.80 -2.85
N ARG A 56 -3.26 -8.80 -2.01
CA ARG A 56 -1.92 -8.42 -1.54
C ARG A 56 -1.28 -9.55 -0.74
N SER A 57 -2.07 -10.22 0.11
CA SER A 57 -1.65 -11.43 0.81
C SER A 57 -1.30 -12.57 -0.14
N SER A 58 -2.08 -12.77 -1.21
CA SER A 58 -1.78 -13.78 -2.24
C SER A 58 -0.51 -13.46 -3.00
N ILE A 59 -0.27 -12.19 -3.35
CA ILE A 59 0.99 -11.74 -3.97
C ILE A 59 2.17 -12.04 -3.04
N MET A 60 2.10 -11.65 -1.76
CA MET A 60 3.21 -11.83 -0.82
C MET A 60 3.51 -13.30 -0.52
N THR A 61 2.47 -14.13 -0.38
CA THR A 61 2.64 -15.54 0.01
C THR A 61 2.71 -16.50 -1.16
N SER A 62 2.42 -16.04 -2.39
CA SER A 62 2.23 -16.89 -3.58
C SER A 62 1.18 -18.00 -3.37
N ARG A 63 0.17 -17.75 -2.54
CA ARG A 63 -0.87 -18.72 -2.17
C ARG A 63 -2.26 -18.14 -2.38
N MET A 64 -3.23 -19.00 -2.64
CA MET A 64 -4.64 -18.61 -2.75
C MET A 64 -5.22 -18.17 -1.38
N PRO A 65 -6.27 -17.30 -1.36
CA PRO A 65 -6.95 -16.89 -0.13
C PRO A 65 -7.37 -18.02 0.80
N THR A 66 -7.79 -19.15 0.24
CA THR A 66 -8.17 -20.35 1.00
C THR A 66 -7.00 -20.97 1.76
N ALA A 67 -5.76 -20.74 1.33
CA ALA A 67 -4.57 -21.35 1.90
C ALA A 67 -3.85 -20.44 2.90
N HIS A 68 -3.96 -19.12 2.80
CA HIS A 68 -3.42 -18.16 3.77
C HIS A 68 -4.49 -17.55 4.70
N GLY A 69 -5.78 -17.78 4.42
CA GLY A 69 -6.89 -17.48 5.33
C GLY A 69 -7.36 -16.02 5.34
N VAL A 70 -6.79 -15.15 4.50
CA VAL A 70 -7.21 -13.75 4.34
C VAL A 70 -8.17 -13.67 3.16
N ILE A 71 -9.48 -13.55 3.44
CA ILE A 71 -10.56 -13.64 2.45
C ILE A 71 -11.26 -12.30 2.24
N PHE A 72 -11.28 -11.43 3.25
CA PHE A 72 -11.80 -10.08 3.23
C PHE A 72 -10.82 -9.09 3.88
N ASN A 73 -11.18 -7.80 3.89
CA ASN A 73 -10.39 -6.73 4.52
C ASN A 73 -10.55 -6.69 6.07
N ASP A 74 -10.92 -7.80 6.69
CA ASP A 74 -11.31 -7.92 8.10
C ASP A 74 -10.25 -8.63 8.97
N ARG A 75 -9.29 -9.30 8.35
CA ARG A 75 -8.27 -10.13 9.00
C ARG A 75 -6.89 -9.82 8.44
N SER A 76 -5.95 -9.53 9.32
CA SER A 76 -4.53 -9.42 8.98
C SER A 76 -3.95 -10.77 8.53
N LEU A 77 -2.97 -10.72 7.63
CA LEU A 77 -2.14 -11.87 7.27
C LEU A 77 -1.41 -12.39 8.52
N ASP A 78 -1.35 -13.71 8.69
CA ASP A 78 -0.67 -14.31 9.83
C ASP A 78 0.80 -13.88 9.88
N TRP A 79 1.28 -13.44 11.04
CA TRP A 79 2.63 -12.91 11.23
C TRP A 79 3.74 -13.90 10.84
N GLY A 80 3.49 -15.19 10.99
CA GLY A 80 4.39 -16.28 10.62
C GLY A 80 4.30 -16.70 9.15
N SER A 81 3.49 -16.01 8.33
CA SER A 81 3.32 -16.35 6.91
C SER A 81 4.64 -16.29 6.16
N ASN A 82 4.98 -17.38 5.46
CA ASN A 82 6.14 -17.36 4.57
C ASN A 82 5.83 -16.50 3.34
N THR A 83 6.49 -15.35 3.23
CA THR A 83 6.37 -14.46 2.07
C THR A 83 7.57 -14.64 1.14
N PHE A 84 7.42 -14.30 -0.15
CA PHE A 84 8.57 -14.28 -1.05
C PHE A 84 9.64 -13.29 -0.56
N VAL A 85 9.23 -12.19 0.08
CA VAL A 85 10.13 -11.17 0.64
C VAL A 85 11.04 -11.75 1.73
N ARG A 86 10.53 -12.62 2.60
CA ARG A 86 11.37 -13.33 3.58
C ARG A 86 12.43 -14.21 2.92
N GLN A 87 12.17 -14.76 1.73
CA GLN A 87 13.17 -15.49 0.96
C GLN A 87 14.26 -14.55 0.42
N PHE A 88 13.89 -13.37 -0.10
CA PHE A 88 14.85 -12.34 -0.49
C PHE A 88 15.72 -11.91 0.70
N ARG A 89 15.12 -11.63 1.86
CA ARG A 89 15.86 -11.29 3.08
C ARG A 89 16.84 -12.39 3.50
N GLY A 90 16.42 -13.66 3.44
CA GLY A 90 17.27 -14.82 3.72
C GLY A 90 18.48 -14.96 2.79
N GLU A 91 18.36 -14.46 1.56
CA GLU A 91 19.44 -14.36 0.57
C GLU A 91 20.19 -13.02 0.64
N ASN A 92 20.14 -12.33 1.79
CA ASN A 92 20.84 -11.07 2.09
C ASN A 92 20.45 -9.89 1.18
N TYR A 93 19.23 -9.87 0.64
CA TYR A 93 18.69 -8.65 0.04
C TYR A 93 18.27 -7.66 1.12
N ARG A 94 18.51 -6.37 0.84
CA ARG A 94 17.83 -5.26 1.50
C ARG A 94 16.41 -5.14 0.94
N THR A 95 15.40 -5.00 1.81
CA THR A 95 13.98 -5.22 1.47
C THR A 95 13.08 -4.09 1.96
N GLY A 96 12.68 -3.21 1.05
CA GLY A 96 11.81 -2.07 1.37
C GLY A 96 10.36 -2.22 0.88
N LEU A 97 9.39 -1.79 1.70
CA LEU A 97 8.01 -1.53 1.30
C LEU A 97 7.71 -0.05 1.47
N ILE A 98 7.43 0.65 0.38
CA ILE A 98 7.16 2.10 0.39
C ILE A 98 5.84 2.34 -0.33
N GLY A 99 4.84 2.80 0.40
CA GLY A 99 3.47 3.00 -0.06
C GLY A 99 2.45 2.17 0.70
N LYS A 100 1.39 1.72 0.01
CA LYS A 100 0.29 0.99 0.65
C LYS A 100 0.65 -0.48 0.83
N SER A 101 0.71 -0.94 2.08
CA SER A 101 0.85 -2.36 2.43
C SER A 101 -0.50 -3.09 2.34
N HIS A 102 -1.40 -2.84 3.29
CA HIS A 102 -2.70 -3.49 3.46
C HIS A 102 -2.58 -5.02 3.60
N LEU A 103 -1.59 -5.47 4.38
CA LEU A 103 -1.44 -6.85 4.86
C LEU A 103 -2.04 -7.03 6.26
N GLN A 104 -2.22 -5.94 6.98
CA GLN A 104 -2.99 -5.88 8.21
C GLN A 104 -4.29 -5.11 8.00
N HIS A 105 -5.32 -5.41 8.78
CA HIS A 105 -6.63 -4.77 8.61
C HIS A 105 -6.54 -3.24 8.79
N GLY A 106 -5.61 -2.72 9.60
CA GLY A 106 -5.37 -1.30 9.81
C GLY A 106 -6.67 -0.51 10.02
N SER A 107 -6.89 0.58 9.28
CA SER A 107 -8.15 1.35 9.30
C SER A 107 -9.41 0.53 9.03
N SER A 108 -9.31 -0.60 8.34
CA SER A 108 -10.45 -1.50 8.07
C SER A 108 -11.02 -2.13 9.36
N ARG A 109 -10.22 -2.19 10.44
CA ARG A 109 -10.68 -2.59 11.78
C ARG A 109 -11.86 -1.76 12.27
N ASN A 110 -11.92 -0.49 11.88
CA ASN A 110 -12.97 0.44 12.30
C ASN A 110 -14.32 0.14 11.63
N SER A 111 -14.34 -0.77 10.64
CA SER A 111 -15.57 -1.27 10.02
C SER A 111 -16.06 -2.58 10.65
N MET A 112 -15.35 -3.10 11.64
CA MET A 112 -15.69 -4.32 12.37
C MET A 112 -16.38 -3.97 13.69
N ASN A 113 -17.41 -4.73 14.06
CA ASN A 113 -17.99 -4.60 15.40
C ASN A 113 -16.99 -5.16 16.43
N PRO A 114 -16.73 -4.44 17.55
CA PRO A 114 -15.86 -4.96 18.60
C PRO A 114 -16.45 -6.26 19.16
N TYR A 115 -15.64 -7.31 19.18
CA TYR A 115 -16.03 -8.59 19.77
C TYR A 115 -16.07 -8.46 21.30
N ARG A 116 -17.21 -8.79 21.90
CA ARG A 116 -17.39 -8.78 23.36
C ARG A 116 -16.97 -10.14 23.93
N GLY A 117 -15.67 -10.35 24.07
CA GLY A 117 -15.11 -11.55 24.71
C GLY A 117 -13.60 -11.68 24.50
N SER A 118 -12.98 -12.60 25.22
CA SER A 118 -11.60 -13.01 24.94
C SER A 118 -11.59 -14.04 23.80
N GLY A 119 -10.58 -13.99 22.94
CA GLY A 119 -10.34 -15.04 21.95
C GLY A 119 -10.16 -16.40 22.64
N ALA A 120 -10.67 -17.46 22.03
CA ALA A 120 -10.47 -18.83 22.50
C ALA A 120 -9.00 -19.29 22.37
N VAL A 121 -8.20 -18.56 21.59
CA VAL A 121 -6.79 -18.81 21.33
C VAL A 121 -6.04 -17.50 21.57
N LYS A 122 -4.89 -17.59 22.27
CA LYS A 122 -4.00 -16.45 22.42
C LYS A 122 -3.27 -16.18 21.10
N PRO A 123 -3.10 -14.91 20.69
CA PRO A 123 -2.25 -14.58 19.56
C PRO A 123 -0.84 -15.13 19.77
N THR A 124 -0.20 -15.56 18.68
CA THR A 124 1.18 -16.08 18.69
C THR A 124 2.20 -15.02 18.31
N HIS A 125 1.76 -13.86 17.83
CA HIS A 125 2.63 -12.75 17.49
C HIS A 125 3.01 -11.94 18.74
N PRO A 126 4.11 -11.17 18.69
CA PRO A 126 4.45 -10.18 19.71
C PRO A 126 3.31 -9.19 19.96
N GLU A 127 3.29 -8.60 21.15
CA GLU A 127 2.36 -7.52 21.50
C GLU A 127 2.53 -6.33 20.54
N GLY A 128 1.42 -5.77 20.06
CA GLY A 128 1.41 -4.64 19.11
C GLY A 128 1.72 -5.01 17.65
N TRP A 129 2.08 -6.26 17.34
CA TRP A 129 2.41 -6.66 15.98
C TRP A 129 1.26 -6.45 14.98
N ASP A 130 0.02 -6.70 15.37
CA ASP A 130 -1.18 -6.56 14.54
C ASP A 130 -1.68 -5.10 14.44
N GLU A 131 -0.94 -4.17 15.04
CA GLU A 131 -1.26 -2.75 15.07
C GLU A 131 -0.39 -1.91 14.15
N ILE A 132 0.54 -2.52 13.39
CA ILE A 132 1.53 -1.78 12.60
C ILE A 132 0.85 -0.85 11.59
N GLU A 133 -0.23 -1.31 10.96
CA GLU A 133 -1.07 -0.50 10.05
C GLU A 133 -2.22 0.26 10.74
N ASN A 134 -2.16 0.52 12.05
CA ASN A 134 -3.11 1.43 12.70
C ASN A 134 -2.69 2.89 12.48
N PHE A 135 -3.53 3.68 11.80
CA PHE A 135 -3.20 5.06 11.45
C PHE A 135 -2.98 5.95 12.69
N GLU A 136 -3.60 5.58 13.82
CA GLU A 136 -3.50 6.30 15.09
C GLU A 136 -2.06 6.34 15.63
N ARG A 137 -1.20 5.38 15.24
CA ARG A 137 0.22 5.33 15.63
C ARG A 137 1.03 6.50 15.06
N PHE A 138 0.52 7.20 14.05
CA PHE A 138 1.25 8.21 13.28
C PHE A 138 0.77 9.65 13.53
N LEU A 139 -0.16 9.86 14.47
CA LEU A 139 -0.81 11.16 14.65
C LEU A 139 0.12 12.21 15.28
N GLU A 140 0.97 11.77 16.22
CA GLU A 140 1.92 12.62 16.94
C GLU A 140 3.31 12.52 16.29
N GLU A 141 3.92 11.35 16.31
CA GLU A 141 5.23 11.07 15.70
C GLU A 141 5.20 9.75 14.90
N ALA A 142 6.24 9.51 14.08
CA ALA A 142 6.40 8.22 13.44
C ALA A 142 6.86 7.20 14.50
N PRO A 143 6.19 6.04 14.63
CA PRO A 143 6.65 5.00 15.53
C PRO A 143 7.97 4.39 15.03
N GLU A 144 8.67 3.70 15.92
CA GLU A 144 9.73 2.77 15.49
C GLU A 144 9.11 1.64 14.67
N ASP A 145 9.74 1.36 13.53
CA ASP A 145 9.32 0.28 12.64
C ASP A 145 9.88 -1.06 13.11
N PRO A 146 9.16 -2.18 12.91
CA PRO A 146 9.63 -3.49 13.30
C PRO A 146 10.81 -3.94 12.41
N ASP A 147 11.77 -4.65 12.99
CA ASP A 147 12.94 -5.20 12.28
C ASP A 147 12.59 -6.14 11.12
N ASP A 148 11.45 -6.82 11.20
CA ASP A 148 10.88 -7.67 10.17
C ASP A 148 9.40 -7.32 10.06
N TYR A 149 8.96 -6.74 8.95
CA TYR A 149 7.54 -6.62 8.60
C TYR A 149 7.23 -7.55 7.42
N TYR A 150 6.78 -8.78 7.69
CA TYR A 150 6.50 -9.79 6.66
C TYR A 150 7.64 -10.01 5.64
N GLY A 151 8.88 -9.82 6.07
CA GLY A 151 10.11 -9.93 5.30
C GLY A 151 10.79 -8.60 5.01
N PHE A 152 10.08 -7.48 5.08
CA PHE A 152 10.64 -6.15 4.84
C PHE A 152 11.45 -5.67 6.04
N ASP A 153 12.68 -5.20 5.81
CA ASP A 153 13.53 -4.52 6.80
C ASP A 153 13.26 -3.02 6.89
N HIS A 154 12.61 -2.45 5.88
CA HIS A 154 12.26 -1.04 5.83
C HIS A 154 10.82 -0.87 5.37
N ILE A 155 10.03 -0.08 6.10
CA ILE A 155 8.66 0.25 5.71
C ILE A 155 8.41 1.75 5.76
N GLU A 156 7.69 2.25 4.79
CA GLU A 156 7.17 3.62 4.78
C GLU A 156 5.75 3.61 4.24
N LEU A 157 4.78 3.67 5.15
CA LEU A 157 3.39 3.38 4.86
C LEU A 157 2.61 4.61 4.41
N ALA A 158 1.90 4.48 3.29
CA ALA A 158 0.79 5.35 2.91
C ALA A 158 -0.51 4.64 3.25
N MET A 159 -1.17 5.13 4.31
CA MET A 159 -2.33 4.50 4.92
C MET A 159 -3.59 5.29 4.55
N ASP A 160 -4.76 4.66 4.58
CA ASP A 160 -6.05 5.17 4.09
C ASP A 160 -6.24 5.22 2.55
N HIS A 161 -7.41 5.73 2.17
CA HIS A 161 -7.94 5.77 0.81
C HIS A 161 -8.36 7.19 0.44
N GLY A 162 -8.35 7.47 -0.86
CA GLY A 162 -8.82 8.76 -1.38
C GLY A 162 -7.94 9.91 -0.91
N ALA A 163 -8.56 11.05 -0.57
CA ALA A 163 -7.87 12.26 -0.17
C ALA A 163 -7.65 12.35 1.35
N ARG A 164 -7.17 11.24 1.93
CA ARG A 164 -6.78 11.16 3.34
C ARG A 164 -5.34 10.66 3.40
N VAL A 165 -4.48 11.49 3.97
CA VAL A 165 -3.06 11.20 4.14
C VAL A 165 -2.83 10.70 5.57
N SER A 166 -2.36 9.46 5.73
CA SER A 166 -2.00 8.86 7.02
C SER A 166 -0.80 7.92 6.89
N GLY A 167 -0.25 7.46 8.03
CA GLY A 167 0.98 6.67 8.08
C GLY A 167 2.25 7.51 8.03
N HIS A 168 3.37 6.90 7.65
CA HIS A 168 4.63 7.61 7.36
C HIS A 168 4.43 8.73 6.33
N HIS A 169 3.52 8.55 5.36
CA HIS A 169 3.14 9.58 4.38
C HIS A 169 2.66 10.88 5.06
N LEU A 170 1.90 10.78 6.15
CA LEU A 170 1.45 11.95 6.91
C LEU A 170 2.60 12.67 7.62
N ARG A 171 3.56 11.93 8.20
CA ARG A 171 4.74 12.54 8.84
C ARG A 171 5.62 13.24 7.82
N TRP A 172 5.93 12.55 6.73
CA TRP A 172 6.64 13.13 5.59
C TRP A 172 5.99 14.41 5.06
N ALA A 173 4.66 14.44 4.94
CA ALA A 173 3.95 15.63 4.47
C ALA A 173 4.05 16.80 5.47
N LEU A 174 3.92 16.54 6.77
CA LEU A 174 4.08 17.58 7.80
C LEU A 174 5.51 18.11 7.87
N ASP A 175 6.52 17.25 7.75
CA ASP A 175 7.93 17.65 7.76
C ASP A 175 8.27 18.56 6.57
N LYS A 176 7.53 18.42 5.46
CA LYS A 176 7.57 19.32 4.30
C LYS A 176 6.78 20.61 4.46
N GLY A 177 6.17 20.85 5.62
CA GLY A 177 5.41 22.05 5.92
C GLY A 177 3.93 22.01 5.52
N ALA A 178 3.37 20.84 5.19
CA ALA A 178 1.93 20.72 5.01
C ALA A 178 1.20 20.99 6.33
N ARG A 179 -0.03 21.52 6.26
CA ARG A 179 -0.90 21.65 7.42
C ARG A 179 -1.81 20.45 7.51
N ARG A 180 -1.92 19.83 8.69
CA ARG A 180 -2.72 18.61 8.91
C ARG A 180 -4.17 18.73 8.44
N GLU A 181 -4.78 19.90 8.65
CA GLU A 181 -6.15 20.21 8.22
C GLU A 181 -6.35 20.18 6.70
N ASP A 182 -5.29 20.42 5.92
CA ASP A 182 -5.34 20.40 4.45
C ASP A 182 -5.08 19.00 3.88
N LEU A 183 -4.65 18.04 4.70
CA LEU A 183 -4.24 16.68 4.29
C LEU A 183 -5.36 15.65 4.36
N THR A 184 -6.55 16.07 4.74
CA THR A 184 -7.74 15.22 4.79
C THR A 184 -8.92 15.94 4.18
N SER A 185 -9.79 15.16 3.55
CA SER A 185 -11.12 15.63 3.21
C SER A 185 -12.15 15.06 4.17
N ASP A 186 -13.05 15.92 4.63
CA ASP A 186 -14.23 15.49 5.36
C ASP A 186 -15.16 14.73 4.40
N TYR A 187 -15.46 13.46 4.70
CA TYR A 187 -16.56 12.77 4.04
C TYR A 187 -17.87 13.30 4.61
N ARG A 188 -18.41 14.35 3.97
CA ARG A 188 -19.72 14.93 4.28
C ARG A 188 -20.79 14.28 3.41
N SER A 189 -22.05 14.29 3.84
CA SER A 189 -23.15 13.67 3.09
C SER A 189 -23.38 14.28 1.69
N ASP A 190 -22.95 15.53 1.47
CA ASP A 190 -22.97 16.24 0.20
C ASP A 190 -21.70 16.02 -0.65
N ALA A 191 -20.61 15.54 -0.04
CA ALA A 191 -19.34 15.23 -0.66
C ALA A 191 -19.13 13.72 -0.71
N PRO A 192 -19.07 13.16 -1.92
CA PRO A 192 -17.75 12.60 -2.18
C PRO A 192 -17.22 12.98 -3.56
N GLY A 193 -17.84 13.95 -4.23
CA GLY A 193 -17.37 14.47 -5.52
C GLY A 193 -17.41 15.99 -5.55
N SER A 194 -16.24 16.62 -5.57
CA SER A 194 -16.10 18.08 -5.78
C SER A 194 -16.63 18.54 -7.15
N ARG A 195 -16.76 17.60 -8.11
CA ARG A 195 -17.33 17.79 -9.43
C ARG A 195 -18.11 16.56 -9.87
N ARG A 196 -19.02 16.74 -10.81
CA ARG A 196 -19.82 15.69 -11.47
C ARG A 196 -19.92 15.97 -12.97
N SER A 197 -20.17 14.94 -13.75
CA SER A 197 -20.46 15.00 -15.19
C SER A 197 -21.54 13.96 -15.53
N SER A 198 -22.02 13.94 -16.78
CA SER A 198 -22.98 12.92 -17.24
C SER A 198 -22.43 11.49 -17.13
N GLU A 199 -21.12 11.34 -17.33
CA GLU A 199 -20.44 10.04 -17.33
C GLU A 199 -19.87 9.68 -15.95
N TRP A 200 -19.38 10.68 -15.22
CA TRP A 200 -18.72 10.52 -13.92
C TRP A 200 -19.47 11.31 -12.86
N TRP A 201 -20.26 10.60 -12.06
CA TRP A 201 -21.09 11.19 -11.01
C TRP A 201 -20.32 11.53 -9.73
N GLN A 202 -19.03 11.18 -9.66
CA GLN A 202 -18.14 11.48 -8.54
C GLN A 202 -16.72 11.76 -9.01
N ILE A 203 -16.31 13.04 -9.00
CA ILE A 203 -14.94 13.45 -9.30
C ILE A 203 -14.32 14.05 -8.03
N TYR A 204 -13.36 13.33 -7.47
CA TYR A 204 -12.62 13.77 -6.30
C TYR A 204 -11.47 14.68 -6.70
N ARG A 205 -11.33 15.82 -6.00
CA ARG A 205 -10.12 16.63 -6.07
C ARG A 205 -9.56 16.69 -4.65
N PRO A 206 -8.32 16.21 -4.41
CA PRO A 206 -7.73 16.33 -3.10
C PRO A 206 -7.59 17.81 -2.71
N PRO A 207 -7.76 18.16 -1.43
CA PRO A 207 -7.66 19.54 -0.93
C PRO A 207 -6.20 20.01 -0.84
N TYR A 208 -5.24 19.09 -1.01
CA TYR A 208 -3.81 19.33 -0.97
C TYR A 208 -3.16 19.30 -2.36
N ALA A 209 -1.99 19.93 -2.46
CA ALA A 209 -1.18 19.99 -3.67
C ALA A 209 -0.62 18.62 -4.09
N ALA A 210 -0.28 18.48 -5.37
CA ALA A 210 0.26 17.23 -5.93
C ALA A 210 1.57 16.77 -5.26
N GLU A 211 2.36 17.69 -4.73
CA GLU A 211 3.58 17.39 -3.98
C GLU A 211 3.31 16.63 -2.68
N PHE A 212 2.10 16.71 -2.11
CA PHE A 212 1.69 15.94 -0.94
C PHE A 212 0.92 14.66 -1.30
N HIS A 213 0.75 14.36 -2.59
CA HIS A 213 0.06 13.14 -3.02
C HIS A 213 0.88 11.89 -2.68
N SER A 214 0.19 10.77 -2.45
CA SER A 214 0.85 9.48 -2.12
C SER A 214 1.83 9.03 -3.22
N THR A 215 1.54 9.35 -4.48
CA THR A 215 2.47 9.10 -5.61
C THR A 215 3.80 9.84 -5.46
N SER A 216 3.77 11.10 -5.01
CA SER A 216 5.00 11.89 -4.79
C SER A 216 5.78 11.35 -3.59
N PHE A 217 5.09 11.01 -2.51
CA PHE A 217 5.67 10.32 -1.36
C PHE A 217 6.36 9.02 -1.77
N VAL A 218 5.64 8.10 -2.43
CA VAL A 218 6.18 6.79 -2.84
C VAL A 218 7.37 6.97 -3.77
N ALA A 219 7.31 7.88 -4.74
CA ALA A 219 8.40 8.09 -5.68
C ALA A 219 9.66 8.63 -4.98
N GLU A 220 9.54 9.71 -4.21
CA GLU A 220 10.69 10.32 -3.54
C GLU A 220 11.33 9.39 -2.51
N ARG A 221 10.50 8.70 -1.71
CA ARG A 221 11.01 7.81 -0.67
C ARG A 221 11.62 6.53 -1.25
N THR A 222 11.08 6.03 -2.36
CA THR A 222 11.68 4.91 -3.09
C THR A 222 13.04 5.28 -3.68
N VAL A 223 13.18 6.47 -4.28
CA VAL A 223 14.46 6.96 -4.78
C VAL A 223 15.46 7.11 -3.63
N ALA A 224 15.06 7.72 -2.51
CA ALA A 224 15.93 7.85 -1.34
C ALA A 224 16.41 6.51 -0.79
N PHE A 225 15.54 5.50 -0.73
CA PHE A 225 15.89 4.14 -0.31
C PHE A 225 16.90 3.48 -1.25
N ILE A 226 16.72 3.64 -2.58
CA ILE A 226 17.65 3.12 -3.58
C ILE A 226 19.01 3.82 -3.50
N ASP A 227 19.02 5.15 -3.39
CA ASP A 227 20.25 5.94 -3.33
C ASP A 227 21.06 5.61 -2.06
N GLN A 228 20.37 5.41 -0.92
CA GLN A 228 21.03 4.99 0.31
C GLN A 228 21.68 3.61 0.15
N ALA A 229 20.99 2.65 -0.47
CA ALA A 229 21.51 1.31 -0.69
C ALA A 229 22.70 1.26 -1.67
N GLN A 230 22.87 2.28 -2.52
CA GLN A 230 24.04 2.41 -3.40
C GLN A 230 25.25 3.05 -2.72
N ALA A 231 25.05 3.76 -1.61
CA ALA A 231 26.11 4.44 -0.88
C ALA A 231 26.80 3.55 0.18
N GLU A 232 26.16 2.44 0.56
CA GLU A 232 26.63 1.41 1.49
C GLU A 232 27.45 0.32 0.78
#